data_AF-K9P6Q8-F1
#
_entry.id   AF-K9P6Q8-F1
#
_cell.length_a   1.000
_cell.length_b   1.000
_cell.length_c   1.000
_cell.angle_alpha   90.00
_cell.angle_beta   90.00
_cell.angle_gamma   90.00
#
_symmetry.space_group_name_H-M   'P 1'
#
loop_
_entity.id
_entity.type
_entity.pdbx_description
1 polymer ?
#
loop_
_entity_poly.entity_id
_entity_poly.type
_entity_poly.pdbx_seq_one_letter_code
_entity_poly.pdbx_strand_id
1 'polypeptide(L)'
;MTDTTSDAASVAALLAALEEISRQRPDRVLRLVGTLPLPESDPSGTGEEPFELLIFRGFSSSVTHPTAFDPDQPALPASARITAALLLAGPLNPSDERCLAGPLPAATYLDPGAWEGTAGPRSTG
;
A
#
# COMPACT_ATOMS: atom_id res chain seq x y z
N MET A 1 0.19 24.28 -17.10
CA MET A 1 -0.45 23.79 -15.86
C MET A 1 -0.39 22.27 -15.94
N THR A 2 0.75 21.66 -15.61
CA THR A 2 1.01 20.21 -15.75
C THR A 2 2.03 19.80 -14.71
N ASP A 3 1.56 19.52 -13.50
CA ASP A 3 2.39 18.97 -12.41
C ASP A 3 2.06 17.49 -12.14
N THR A 4 1.25 16.85 -12.99
CA THR A 4 0.82 15.45 -12.81
C THR A 4 1.97 14.45 -12.87
N THR A 5 3.10 14.79 -13.52
CA THR A 5 4.27 13.91 -13.61
C THR A 5 5.06 13.82 -12.28
N SER A 6 5.00 14.85 -11.42
CA SER A 6 5.76 14.85 -10.16
C SER A 6 5.11 13.97 -9.07
N ASP A 7 3.78 13.86 -9.06
CA ASP A 7 3.04 13.01 -8.12
C ASP A 7 3.17 11.52 -8.49
N ALA A 8 3.19 11.23 -9.81
CA ALA A 8 3.43 9.90 -10.37
C ALA A 8 4.73 9.26 -9.90
N ALA A 9 5.82 10.02 -10.05
CA ALA A 9 7.15 9.57 -9.66
C ALA A 9 7.24 9.38 -8.15
N SER A 10 6.46 10.14 -7.37
CA SER A 10 6.44 10.06 -5.91
C SER A 10 5.73 8.81 -5.40
N VAL A 11 4.59 8.42 -6.00
CA VAL A 11 3.88 7.18 -5.62
C VAL A 11 4.69 5.95 -6.01
N ALA A 12 5.22 5.89 -7.24
CA ALA A 12 6.03 4.76 -7.68
C ALA A 12 7.31 4.59 -6.83
N ALA A 13 8.00 5.70 -6.50
CA ALA A 13 9.16 5.66 -5.62
C ALA A 13 8.81 5.20 -4.19
N LEU A 14 7.67 5.63 -3.66
CA LEU A 14 7.16 5.18 -2.37
C LEU A 14 6.91 3.66 -2.37
N LEU A 15 6.23 3.13 -3.39
CA LEU A 15 5.98 1.69 -3.53
C LEU A 15 7.29 0.90 -3.59
N ALA A 16 8.22 1.30 -4.45
CA ALA A 16 9.52 0.63 -4.60
C ALA A 16 10.31 0.60 -3.29
N ALA A 17 10.31 1.70 -2.52
CA ALA A 17 10.97 1.75 -1.22
C ALA A 17 10.30 0.81 -0.20
N LEU A 18 8.96 0.75 -0.17
CA LEU A 18 8.21 -0.15 0.72
C LEU A 18 8.42 -1.63 0.33
N GLU A 19 8.50 -1.93 -0.96
CA GLU A 19 8.83 -3.28 -1.47
C GLU A 19 10.22 -3.72 -1.03
N GLU A 20 11.22 -2.84 -1.13
CA GLU A 20 12.58 -3.12 -0.66
C GLU A 20 12.59 -3.50 0.83
N ILE A 21 11.91 -2.72 1.67
CA ILE A 21 11.82 -2.99 3.11
C ILE A 21 11.07 -4.29 3.37
N SER A 22 9.97 -4.53 2.66
CA SER A 22 9.16 -5.75 2.77
C SER A 22 9.94 -7.00 2.39
N ARG A 23 10.88 -6.91 1.44
CA ARG A 23 11.72 -8.05 1.02
C ARG A 23 12.56 -8.59 2.17
N GLN A 24 12.99 -7.73 3.08
CA GLN A 24 13.74 -8.09 4.27
C GLN A 24 12.86 -8.60 5.42
N ARG A 25 11.53 -8.49 5.30
CA ARG A 25 10.53 -8.83 6.33
C ARG A 25 9.44 -9.76 5.78
N PRO A 26 9.77 -11.04 5.50
CA PRO A 26 8.83 -11.99 4.90
C PRO A 26 7.70 -12.43 5.84
N ASP A 27 7.74 -12.03 7.11
CA ASP A 27 6.73 -12.25 8.14
C ASP A 27 5.81 -11.03 8.35
N ARG A 28 5.87 -10.05 7.43
CA ARG A 28 5.06 -8.82 7.46
C ARG A 28 4.43 -8.58 6.10
N VAL A 29 3.19 -8.12 6.11
CA VAL A 29 2.44 -7.69 4.93
C VAL A 29 2.04 -6.24 5.16
N LEU A 30 2.26 -5.35 4.20
CA LEU A 30 1.80 -3.98 4.29
C LEU A 30 0.60 -3.79 3.37
N ARG A 31 -0.56 -3.45 3.93
CA ARG A 31 -1.75 -3.09 3.17
C ARG A 31 -1.79 -1.57 3.00
N LEU A 32 -1.72 -1.09 1.78
CA LEU A 32 -2.01 0.29 1.43
C LEU A 32 -3.48 0.40 1.02
N VAL A 33 -4.14 1.43 1.53
CA VAL A 33 -5.50 1.79 1.15
C VAL A 33 -5.51 3.24 0.67
N GLY A 34 -6.36 3.51 -0.31
CA GLY A 34 -6.41 4.81 -0.94
C GLY A 34 -7.60 4.96 -1.85
N THR A 35 -7.56 6.02 -2.66
CA THR A 35 -8.57 6.28 -3.68
C THR A 35 -7.92 6.52 -5.05
N LEU A 36 -8.58 6.06 -6.11
CA LEU A 36 -8.22 6.32 -7.51
C LEU A 36 -9.29 7.21 -8.13
N PRO A 37 -8.95 8.23 -8.92
CA PRO A 37 -9.95 8.95 -9.68
C PRO A 37 -10.49 8.05 -10.79
N LEU A 38 -11.81 7.91 -10.84
CA LEU A 38 -12.48 7.21 -11.92
C LEU A 38 -12.36 8.01 -13.23
N PRO A 39 -12.20 7.34 -14.37
CA PRO A 39 -12.21 8.01 -15.67
C PRO A 39 -13.58 8.67 -15.89
N GLU A 40 -13.62 9.83 -16.55
CA GLU A 40 -14.88 10.55 -16.85
C GLU A 40 -15.90 9.71 -17.65
N SER A 41 -15.41 8.67 -18.32
CA SER A 41 -16.21 7.69 -19.07
C SER A 41 -16.90 6.64 -18.19
N ASP A 42 -16.63 6.60 -16.88
CA ASP A 42 -17.26 5.65 -15.97
C ASP A 42 -18.75 6.00 -15.76
N PRO A 43 -19.67 5.02 -15.87
CA PRO A 43 -21.11 5.26 -15.70
C PRO A 43 -21.50 5.76 -14.29
N SER A 44 -20.59 5.65 -13.31
CA SER A 44 -20.76 6.13 -11.93
C SER A 44 -20.49 7.64 -11.77
N GLY A 45 -19.99 8.31 -12.82
CA GLY A 45 -19.70 9.76 -12.85
C GLY A 45 -18.28 10.13 -12.37
N THR A 46 -18.03 11.43 -12.16
CA THR A 46 -16.78 11.94 -11.57
C THR A 46 -16.71 11.55 -10.09
N GLY A 47 -16.06 10.42 -9.81
CA GLY A 47 -15.90 9.88 -8.46
C GLY A 47 -14.48 9.42 -8.19
N GLU A 48 -14.16 9.20 -6.92
CA GLU A 48 -12.97 8.45 -6.53
C GLU A 48 -13.40 7.06 -6.05
N GLU A 49 -12.74 6.02 -6.53
CA GLU A 49 -12.97 4.65 -6.09
C GLU A 49 -11.93 4.22 -5.04
N PRO A 50 -12.33 3.50 -3.98
CA PRO A 50 -11.38 2.97 -3.02
C PRO A 50 -10.55 1.85 -3.67
N PHE A 51 -9.25 1.84 -3.41
CA PHE A 51 -8.36 0.75 -3.79
C PHE A 51 -7.63 0.17 -2.59
N GLU A 52 -7.24 -1.10 -2.72
CA GLU A 52 -6.37 -1.80 -1.80
C GLU A 52 -5.18 -2.43 -2.54
N LEU A 53 -3.97 -2.16 -2.05
CA LEU A 53 -2.71 -2.72 -2.55
C LEU A 53 -1.96 -3.40 -1.40
N LEU A 54 -1.61 -4.67 -1.55
CA LEU A 54 -0.83 -5.45 -0.59
C LEU A 54 0.63 -5.51 -1.03
N ILE A 55 1.57 -5.18 -0.14
CA ILE A 55 3.01 -5.33 -0.35
C ILE A 55 3.51 -6.48 0.53
N PHE A 56 4.09 -7.50 -0.11
CA PHE A 56 4.61 -8.67 0.57
C PHE A 56 5.86 -9.22 -0.12
N ARG A 57 6.94 -9.42 0.65
CA ARG A 57 8.22 -9.99 0.18
C ARG A 57 8.81 -9.28 -1.04
N GLY A 58 8.59 -7.98 -1.16
CA GLY A 58 9.05 -7.16 -2.27
C GLY A 58 8.21 -7.24 -3.53
N PHE A 59 6.96 -7.70 -3.42
CA PHE A 59 5.96 -7.63 -4.48
C PHE A 59 4.74 -6.85 -4.00
N SER A 60 4.24 -5.95 -4.85
CA SER A 60 2.93 -5.32 -4.68
C SER A 60 1.85 -6.10 -5.46
N SER A 61 0.67 -6.25 -4.86
CA SER A 61 -0.48 -6.96 -5.43
C SER A 61 -1.75 -6.17 -5.15
N SER A 62 -2.47 -5.78 -6.20
CA SER A 62 -3.75 -5.06 -6.08
C SER A 62 -4.90 -6.05 -5.94
N VAL A 63 -5.79 -5.82 -4.97
CA VAL A 63 -6.92 -6.73 -4.67
C VAL A 63 -8.17 -6.33 -5.46
N THR A 64 -8.36 -5.04 -5.72
CA THR A 64 -9.61 -4.45 -6.23
C THR A 64 -9.66 -4.26 -7.75
N HIS A 65 -8.52 -4.25 -8.43
CA HIS A 65 -8.47 -4.15 -9.89
C HIS A 65 -7.41 -5.12 -10.43
N PRO A 66 -7.67 -5.86 -11.52
CA PRO A 66 -6.62 -6.51 -12.28
C PRO A 66 -5.76 -5.39 -12.88
N THR A 67 -4.75 -4.94 -12.13
CA THR A 67 -3.64 -4.20 -12.69
C THR A 67 -3.11 -5.09 -13.80
N ALA A 68 -3.15 -4.62 -15.05
CA ALA A 68 -2.42 -5.26 -16.13
C ALA A 68 -1.02 -5.51 -15.56
N PHE A 69 -0.66 -6.78 -15.37
CA PHE A 69 0.61 -7.19 -14.80
C PHE A 69 1.67 -6.87 -15.86
N ASP A 70 2.03 -5.60 -15.93
CA ASP A 70 3.08 -5.09 -16.77
C ASP A 70 4.24 -4.76 -15.83
N PRO A 71 5.32 -5.55 -15.83
CA PRO A 71 6.49 -5.30 -14.98
C PRO A 71 7.17 -3.97 -15.28
N ASP A 72 6.86 -3.35 -16.43
CA ASP A 72 7.37 -2.04 -16.84
C ASP A 72 6.40 -0.88 -16.50
N GLN A 73 5.19 -1.16 -15.98
CA GLN A 73 4.24 -0.13 -15.52
C GLN A 73 4.04 -0.16 -13.99
N PRO A 74 3.97 1.01 -13.34
CA PRO A 74 3.70 1.08 -11.91
C PRO A 74 2.33 0.49 -11.56
N ALA A 75 2.27 -0.26 -10.46
CA ALA A 75 1.06 -0.95 -9.99
C ALA A 75 -0.12 -0.02 -9.66
N LEU A 76 0.13 1.27 -9.46
CA LEU A 76 -0.88 2.30 -9.26
C LEU A 76 -0.67 3.45 -10.25
N PRO A 77 -1.75 4.08 -10.75
CA PRO A 77 -1.63 5.26 -11.58
C PRO A 77 -1.08 6.43 -10.75
N ALA A 78 -0.51 7.40 -11.46
CA ALA A 78 0.06 8.61 -10.86
C ALA A 78 -0.89 9.39 -9.95
N SER A 79 -2.17 9.32 -10.30
CA SER A 79 -3.25 10.02 -9.62
C SER A 79 -3.80 9.25 -8.41
N ALA A 80 -3.23 8.09 -8.09
CA ALA A 80 -3.61 7.31 -6.93
C ALA A 80 -3.26 8.04 -5.64
N ARG A 81 -4.25 8.27 -4.79
CA ARG A 81 -4.05 8.87 -3.47
C ARG A 81 -4.04 7.78 -2.41
N ILE A 82 -2.84 7.46 -1.90
CA ILE A 82 -2.72 6.59 -0.74
C ILE A 82 -3.14 7.37 0.51
N THR A 83 -4.16 6.89 1.22
CA THR A 83 -4.72 7.56 2.40
C THR A 83 -4.18 6.96 3.69
N ALA A 84 -3.98 5.65 3.74
CA ALA A 84 -3.46 4.97 4.91
C ALA A 84 -2.75 3.66 4.56
N ALA A 85 -2.01 3.15 5.53
CA ALA A 85 -1.32 1.88 5.48
C ALA A 85 -1.48 1.12 6.80
N LEU A 86 -1.72 -0.18 6.70
CA LEU A 86 -1.81 -1.11 7.81
C LEU A 86 -0.71 -2.15 7.69
N LEU A 87 0.04 -2.34 8.77
CA LEU A 87 0.99 -3.44 8.87
C LEU A 87 0.26 -4.66 9.41
N LEU A 88 0.32 -5.75 8.68
CA LEU A 88 -0.31 -7.02 9.00
C LEU A 88 0.75 -8.08 9.24
N ALA A 89 0.42 -9.09 10.04
CA ALA A 89 1.25 -10.27 10.22
C ALA A 89 1.22 -11.14 8.95
N GLY A 90 2.39 -11.48 8.43
CA GLY A 90 2.56 -12.42 7.33
C GLY A 90 2.80 -13.85 7.83
N PRO A 91 2.37 -14.89 7.08
CA PRO A 91 1.58 -14.81 5.86
C PRO A 91 0.14 -14.36 6.11
N LEU A 92 -0.44 -13.62 5.16
CA LEU A 92 -1.80 -13.09 5.29
C LEU A 92 -2.82 -14.24 5.35
N ASN A 93 -3.62 -14.29 6.42
CA ASN A 93 -4.74 -15.21 6.54
C ASN A 93 -6.06 -14.42 6.43
N PRO A 94 -6.86 -14.59 5.36
CA PRO A 94 -8.10 -13.84 5.19
C PRO A 94 -9.16 -14.17 6.26
N SER A 95 -9.06 -15.35 6.90
CA SER A 95 -9.96 -15.75 7.98
C SER A 95 -9.50 -15.30 9.37
N ASP A 96 -8.24 -14.87 9.50
CA ASP A 96 -7.63 -14.46 10.77
C ASP A 96 -6.58 -13.38 10.50
N GLU A 97 -7.04 -12.27 9.95
CA GLU A 97 -6.17 -11.15 9.62
C GLU A 97 -5.72 -10.45 10.90
N ARG A 98 -4.41 -10.44 11.13
CA ARG A 98 -3.82 -9.81 12.31
C ARG A 98 -3.14 -8.50 11.95
N CYS A 99 -3.79 -7.39 12.30
CA CYS A 99 -3.19 -6.07 12.25
C CYS A 99 -2.15 -5.91 13.38
N LEU A 100 -0.94 -5.52 13.00
CA LEU A 100 0.20 -5.26 13.90
C LEU A 100 0.37 -3.78 14.20
N ALA A 101 0.11 -2.91 13.22
CA ALA A 101 0.17 -1.46 13.36
C ALA A 101 -0.69 -0.76 12.31
N GLY A 102 -1.13 0.47 12.61
CA GLY A 102 -1.95 1.27 11.71
C GLY A 102 -3.41 1.42 12.16
N PRO A 103 -4.23 2.14 11.37
CA PRO A 103 -3.87 2.82 10.12
C PRO A 103 -2.94 4.03 10.35
N LEU A 104 -1.86 4.12 9.57
CA LEU A 104 -0.89 5.23 9.60
C LEU A 104 -0.56 5.68 8.17
N PRO A 105 -0.01 6.89 7.96
CA PRO A 105 0.46 7.31 6.64
C PRO A 105 1.50 6.33 6.08
N ALA A 106 1.43 5.99 4.80
CA ALA A 106 2.35 5.04 4.15
C ALA A 106 3.83 5.43 4.30
N ALA A 107 4.12 6.74 4.31
CA ALA A 107 5.46 7.27 4.54
C ALA A 107 6.05 6.87 5.91
N THR A 108 5.22 6.57 6.91
CA THR A 108 5.68 6.07 8.22
C THR A 108 6.43 4.74 8.08
N TYR A 109 5.98 3.89 7.16
CA TYR A 109 6.57 2.59 6.90
C TYR A 109 7.80 2.65 5.99
N LEU A 110 8.25 3.85 5.59
CA LEU A 110 9.58 4.02 5.01
C LEU A 110 10.68 3.85 6.06
N ASP A 111 10.37 4.02 7.35
CA ASP A 111 11.24 3.64 8.43
C ASP A 111 11.13 2.11 8.67
N PRO A 112 12.22 1.33 8.49
CA PRO A 112 12.24 -0.07 8.85
C PRO A 112 11.78 -0.36 10.29
N GLY A 113 12.02 0.56 11.23
CA GLY A 113 11.57 0.42 12.62
C GLY A 113 10.04 0.39 12.79
N ALA A 114 9.29 1.00 11.87
CA ALA A 114 7.83 0.96 11.89
C ALA A 114 7.26 -0.44 11.57
N TRP A 115 8.07 -1.34 11.01
CA TRP A 115 7.68 -2.71 10.66
C TRP A 115 7.88 -3.74 11.79
N GLU A 116 8.53 -3.33 12.89
CA GLU A 116 8.75 -4.20 14.05
C GLU A 116 7.43 -4.57 14.75
N GLY A 117 6.36 -3.80 14.50
CA GLY A 117 5.05 -4.01 15.09
C GLY A 117 5.12 -3.80 16.59
N THR A 118 4.99 -2.55 17.04
CA THR A 118 4.72 -2.31 18.47
C THR A 118 3.28 -2.76 18.73
N ALA A 119 3.08 -4.07 18.87
CA ALA A 119 2.01 -4.54 19.72
C ALA A 119 2.16 -3.77 21.04
N GLY A 120 1.08 -3.11 21.49
CA GLY A 120 1.07 -2.35 22.74
C GLY A 120 1.75 -3.12 23.88
N PRO A 121 2.24 -2.41 24.91
CA PRO A 121 3.25 -2.88 25.84
C PRO A 121 3.02 -4.34 26.22
N ARG A 122 3.99 -5.20 25.91
CA ARG A 122 4.03 -6.55 26.46
C ARG A 122 3.99 -6.40 27.98
N SER A 123 2.81 -6.59 28.57
CA SER A 123 2.63 -6.68 30.01
C SER A 123 3.38 -7.93 30.46
N THR A 124 4.64 -7.72 30.78
CA THR A 124 5.46 -8.63 31.55
C THR A 124 5.25 -8.20 33.00
N GLY A 125 4.56 -9.00 33.80
CA GLY A 125 4.34 -8.72 35.22
C GLY A 125 3.13 -9.44 35.78
#